data_AF-A0A1T5JEC2-F1
#
_entry.id   AF-A0A1T5JEC2-F1
#
_cell.length_a   1.000
_cell.length_b   1.000
_cell.length_c   1.000
_cell.angle_alpha   90.00
_cell.angle_beta   90.00
_cell.angle_gamma   90.00
#
_symmetry.space_group_name_H-M   'P 1'
#
loop_
_entity.id
_entity.type
_entity.pdbx_description
1 polymer ?
#
loop_
_entity_poly.entity_id
_entity_poly.type
_entity_poly.pdbx_seq_one_letter_code
_entity_poly.pdbx_strand_id
1 'polypeptide(L)'
;MNWSLSKNKEWSHLEQQFDWVAAMRDVPQDSLYHAEGNVSVHTQMVLQALTTDTAFQKLTEEERELLWTAALLHDVEKRSTTVTEVNGRISSHGHARKGELTARRVLYEHGIPFKEREYIAALVRYHGLPLWIMEKRNSVKSLLEASLRTDMKLLSLLARADVRGRVCADQRKLLDRVDFFDAYCEEQSCWHEPRVFATDNAKFTYFHKEDAHPDYIPFDDLRSTVVMLCGLPGMGKDLYIKKHYSNLPMLSLDAIRRAHKLKPDDASATGWAVQLAKEQAREFLRKGESFVWNATNITRQMRTQWIDLFVAYKARIKLIYIEVPYHEWLKQNNDREYAVPQSAMFRLLQKLEVPSIYEAHEVVYHV
;
A
#
# COMPACT_ATOMS: atom_id res chain seq x y z
N MET A 1 -18.51 13.32 -10.52
CA MET A 1 -17.49 12.29 -10.20
C MET A 1 -17.36 11.29 -11.34
N ASN A 2 -16.15 10.79 -11.67
CA ASN A 2 -15.92 9.89 -12.83
C ASN A 2 -15.86 8.39 -12.48
N TRP A 3 -15.95 8.04 -11.20
CA TRP A 3 -15.93 6.67 -10.70
C TRP A 3 -16.85 6.55 -9.49
N SER A 4 -17.30 5.34 -9.18
CA SER A 4 -17.94 4.97 -7.91
C SER A 4 -17.83 3.46 -7.78
N LEU A 5 -17.64 2.95 -6.56
CA LEU A 5 -17.56 1.50 -6.36
C LEU A 5 -18.92 0.83 -6.65
N SER A 6 -20.02 1.46 -6.21
CA SER A 6 -21.38 1.02 -6.53
C SER A 6 -22.35 2.19 -6.54
N LYS A 7 -23.20 2.23 -7.57
CA LYS A 7 -24.29 3.21 -7.68
C LYS A 7 -25.38 2.99 -6.64
N ASN A 8 -25.55 1.76 -6.18
CA ASN A 8 -26.53 1.40 -5.16
C ASN A 8 -25.81 1.00 -3.87
N LYS A 9 -25.94 1.84 -2.84
CA LYS A 9 -25.26 1.70 -1.56
C LYS A 9 -26.07 0.95 -0.50
N GLU A 10 -27.24 0.41 -0.87
CA GLU A 10 -28.04 -0.45 0.01
C GLU A 10 -27.28 -1.73 0.36
N TRP A 11 -27.22 -2.09 1.64
CA TRP A 11 -26.40 -3.22 2.10
C TRP A 11 -26.75 -4.54 1.41
N SER A 12 -28.04 -4.81 1.20
CA SER A 12 -28.52 -6.01 0.50
C SER A 12 -28.02 -6.10 -0.94
N HIS A 13 -27.86 -4.96 -1.61
CA HIS A 13 -27.27 -4.90 -2.95
C HIS A 13 -25.76 -5.15 -2.91
N LEU A 14 -25.06 -4.55 -1.95
CA LEU A 14 -23.62 -4.72 -1.77
C LEU A 14 -23.26 -6.18 -1.46
N GLU A 15 -24.04 -6.86 -0.61
CA GLU A 15 -23.85 -8.30 -0.32
C GLU A 15 -24.05 -9.18 -1.57
N GLN A 16 -24.96 -8.82 -2.47
CA GLN A 16 -25.16 -9.55 -3.73
C GLN A 16 -24.08 -9.26 -4.76
N GLN A 17 -23.61 -8.02 -4.82
CA GLN A 17 -22.63 -7.57 -5.79
C GLN A 17 -21.21 -8.04 -5.44
N PHE A 18 -20.89 -8.13 -4.15
CA PHE A 18 -19.54 -8.33 -3.66
C PHE A 18 -19.47 -9.50 -2.68
N ASP A 19 -18.90 -10.62 -3.12
CA ASP A 19 -18.64 -11.80 -2.29
C ASP A 19 -17.88 -11.43 -0.99
N TRP A 20 -17.04 -10.41 -1.09
CA TRP A 20 -16.26 -9.93 0.04
C TRP A 20 -17.08 -9.20 1.11
N VAL A 21 -18.20 -8.58 0.74
CA VAL A 21 -19.18 -8.00 1.68
C VAL A 21 -19.99 -9.12 2.30
N ALA A 22 -20.50 -10.05 1.50
CA ALA A 22 -21.25 -11.21 2.00
C ALA A 22 -20.45 -12.02 3.05
N ALA A 23 -19.16 -12.22 2.80
CA ALA A 23 -18.26 -12.93 3.71
C ALA A 23 -18.15 -12.29 5.11
N MET A 24 -18.40 -10.98 5.27
CA MET A 24 -18.33 -10.29 6.57
C MET A 24 -19.39 -10.76 7.57
N ARG A 25 -20.50 -11.33 7.08
CA ARG A 25 -21.61 -11.81 7.91
C ARG A 25 -21.19 -12.92 8.87
N ASP A 26 -20.26 -13.77 8.43
CA ASP A 26 -19.83 -14.95 9.16
C ASP A 26 -18.55 -14.71 9.98
N VAL A 27 -18.10 -13.45 10.09
CA VAL A 27 -16.87 -13.08 10.82
C VAL A 27 -17.23 -12.59 12.22
N PRO A 28 -17.07 -13.40 13.27
CA PRO A 28 -17.38 -12.98 14.63
C PRO A 28 -16.39 -11.92 15.12
N GLN A 29 -16.81 -11.11 16.08
CA GLN A 29 -15.93 -10.17 16.79
C GLN A 29 -16.02 -10.38 18.30
N ASP A 30 -15.02 -9.89 19.02
CA ASP A 30 -14.98 -10.02 20.47
C ASP A 30 -16.07 -9.18 21.13
N SER A 31 -16.98 -9.81 21.87
CA SER A 31 -18.16 -9.16 22.46
C SER A 31 -17.83 -8.08 23.49
N LEU A 32 -16.60 -8.02 24.01
CA LEU A 32 -16.17 -6.93 24.90
C LEU A 32 -15.93 -5.63 24.11
N TYR A 33 -15.34 -5.75 22.93
CA TYR A 33 -14.98 -4.59 22.10
C TYR A 33 -16.02 -4.30 21.02
N HIS A 34 -16.80 -5.31 20.62
CA HIS A 34 -17.78 -5.27 19.53
C HIS A 34 -19.05 -6.01 19.95
N ALA A 35 -19.80 -5.46 20.90
CA ALA A 35 -21.03 -6.09 21.39
C ALA A 35 -22.16 -6.11 20.33
N GLU A 36 -22.01 -5.36 19.23
CA GLU A 36 -22.92 -5.37 18.07
C GLU A 36 -22.89 -6.68 17.27
N GLY A 37 -21.86 -7.52 17.43
CA GLY A 37 -21.76 -8.82 16.80
C GLY A 37 -20.70 -8.89 15.71
N ASN A 38 -21.09 -9.29 14.50
CA ASN A 38 -20.14 -9.61 13.42
C ASN A 38 -19.64 -8.36 12.66
N VAL A 39 -18.64 -8.58 11.80
CA VAL A 39 -18.02 -7.50 11.00
C VAL A 39 -19.02 -6.82 10.06
N SER A 40 -20.03 -7.55 9.54
CA SER A 40 -21.07 -6.97 8.68
C SER A 40 -21.94 -5.95 9.44
N VAL A 41 -22.41 -6.29 10.65
CA VAL A 41 -23.21 -5.38 11.49
C VAL A 41 -22.39 -4.16 11.86
N HIS A 42 -21.14 -4.36 12.31
CA HIS A 42 -20.23 -3.26 12.62
C HIS A 42 -20.02 -2.34 11.42
N THR A 43 -19.69 -2.88 10.24
CA THR A 43 -19.45 -2.07 9.03
C THR A 43 -20.68 -1.23 8.66
N GLN A 44 -21.89 -1.78 8.77
CA GLN A 44 -23.13 -1.02 8.54
C GLN A 44 -23.28 0.13 9.55
N MET A 45 -23.01 -0.10 10.83
CA MET A 45 -23.04 0.92 11.87
C MET A 45 -22.00 2.02 11.63
N VAL A 46 -20.80 1.67 11.16
CA VAL A 46 -19.75 2.63 10.78
C VAL A 46 -20.21 3.49 9.60
N LEU A 47 -20.79 2.89 8.55
CA LEU A 47 -21.31 3.62 7.39
C LEU A 47 -22.47 4.56 7.79
N GLN A 48 -23.34 4.15 8.71
CA GLN A 48 -24.41 4.99 9.25
C GLN A 48 -23.84 6.15 10.07
N ALA A 49 -22.88 5.89 10.96
CA ALA A 49 -22.22 6.92 11.75
C ALA A 49 -21.49 7.94 10.86
N LEU A 50 -20.83 7.46 9.80
CA LEU A 50 -20.13 8.30 8.83
C LEU A 50 -21.10 9.20 8.05
N THR A 51 -22.18 8.64 7.49
CA THR A 51 -23.12 9.38 6.62
C THR A 51 -23.97 10.41 7.37
N THR A 52 -24.17 10.21 8.67
CA THR A 52 -24.87 11.15 9.56
C THR A 52 -23.95 12.22 10.16
N ASP A 53 -22.63 12.09 10.01
CA ASP A 53 -21.65 13.05 10.52
C ASP A 53 -21.64 14.35 9.69
N THR A 54 -21.73 15.48 10.38
CA THR A 54 -21.79 16.81 9.73
C THR A 54 -20.49 17.18 9.01
N ALA A 55 -19.33 16.72 9.45
CA ALA A 55 -18.07 16.93 8.77
C ALA A 55 -18.02 16.12 7.47
N PHE A 56 -18.50 14.87 7.49
CA PHE A 56 -18.64 14.06 6.27
C PHE A 56 -19.57 14.72 5.25
N GLN A 57 -20.71 15.24 5.69
CA GLN A 57 -21.67 15.91 4.79
C GLN A 57 -21.09 17.16 4.12
N LYS A 58 -20.14 17.85 4.76
CA LYS A 58 -19.44 19.04 4.22
C LYS A 58 -18.34 18.71 3.22
N LEU A 59 -17.87 17.46 3.18
CA LEU A 59 -16.87 17.02 2.19
C LEU A 59 -17.40 17.17 0.76
N THR A 60 -16.48 17.28 -0.19
CA THR A 60 -16.81 17.21 -1.62
C THR A 60 -17.42 15.85 -1.96
N GLU A 61 -18.09 15.76 -3.11
CA GLU A 61 -18.63 14.48 -3.59
C GLU A 61 -17.53 13.41 -3.65
N GLU A 62 -16.37 13.74 -4.22
CA GLU A 62 -15.20 12.87 -4.39
C GLU A 62 -14.68 12.36 -3.04
N GLU A 63 -14.45 13.25 -2.07
CA GLU A 63 -13.99 12.87 -0.74
C GLU A 63 -15.01 11.97 0.00
N ARG A 64 -16.31 12.23 -0.17
CA ARG A 64 -17.35 11.37 0.40
C ARG A 64 -17.30 9.95 -0.19
N GLU A 65 -17.08 9.81 -1.49
CA GLU A 65 -16.97 8.48 -2.11
C GLU A 65 -15.69 7.75 -1.69
N LEU A 66 -14.54 8.45 -1.65
CA LEU A 66 -13.28 7.91 -1.14
C LEU A 66 -13.45 7.35 0.28
N LEU A 67 -14.00 8.18 1.17
CA LEU A 67 -14.11 7.84 2.58
C LEU A 67 -15.19 6.77 2.84
N TRP A 68 -16.33 6.84 2.13
CA TRP A 68 -17.37 5.80 2.19
C TRP A 68 -16.84 4.44 1.69
N THR A 69 -16.08 4.44 0.60
CA THR A 69 -15.49 3.21 0.05
C THR A 69 -14.43 2.64 0.99
N ALA A 70 -13.60 3.49 1.61
CA ALA A 70 -12.65 3.08 2.64
C ALA A 70 -13.35 2.51 3.88
N ALA A 71 -14.44 3.12 4.34
CA ALA A 71 -15.24 2.63 5.47
C ALA A 71 -15.87 1.26 5.19
N LEU A 72 -16.38 1.03 3.98
CA LEU A 72 -16.90 -0.29 3.59
C LEU A 72 -15.80 -1.37 3.59
N LEU A 73 -14.55 -1.00 3.30
CA LEU A 73 -13.41 -1.92 3.17
C LEU A 73 -12.52 -2.01 4.43
N HIS A 74 -12.68 -1.14 5.43
CA HIS A 74 -11.67 -0.95 6.50
C HIS A 74 -11.30 -2.26 7.22
N ASP A 75 -12.30 -3.10 7.44
CA ASP A 75 -12.20 -4.39 8.13
C ASP A 75 -12.39 -5.61 7.23
N VAL A 76 -12.35 -5.45 5.89
CA VAL A 76 -12.65 -6.51 4.92
C VAL A 76 -11.84 -7.79 5.13
N GLU A 77 -10.60 -7.68 5.60
CA GLU A 77 -9.72 -8.83 5.82
C GLU A 77 -9.79 -9.44 7.22
N LYS A 78 -10.61 -8.92 8.13
CA LYS A 78 -10.97 -9.67 9.34
C LYS A 78 -11.50 -11.07 8.96
N ARG A 79 -12.17 -11.22 7.81
CA ARG A 79 -12.63 -12.52 7.29
C ARG A 79 -11.57 -13.61 7.14
N SER A 80 -10.30 -13.23 7.02
CA SER A 80 -9.21 -14.16 6.72
C SER A 80 -8.07 -14.10 7.73
N THR A 81 -8.18 -13.22 8.72
CA THR A 81 -7.20 -13.06 9.81
C THR A 81 -7.82 -13.23 11.19
N THR A 82 -9.14 -13.40 11.29
CA THR A 82 -9.81 -13.60 12.57
C THR A 82 -9.57 -15.00 13.12
N VAL A 83 -9.16 -15.07 14.38
CA VAL A 83 -8.91 -16.31 15.11
C VAL A 83 -9.55 -16.23 16.49
N THR A 84 -10.02 -17.37 16.99
CA THR A 84 -10.41 -17.53 18.40
C THR A 84 -9.20 -17.99 19.19
N GLU A 85 -8.76 -17.15 20.12
CA GLU A 85 -7.62 -17.41 20.99
C GLU A 85 -7.95 -18.46 22.06
N VAL A 86 -6.92 -19.03 22.69
CA VAL A 86 -7.07 -20.07 23.73
C VAL A 86 -7.93 -19.62 24.91
N ASN A 87 -7.93 -18.33 25.21
CA ASN A 87 -8.74 -17.73 26.29
C ASN A 87 -10.19 -17.41 25.86
N GLY A 88 -10.62 -17.82 24.66
CA GLY A 88 -11.93 -17.56 24.09
C GLY A 88 -12.12 -16.15 23.52
N ARG A 89 -11.10 -15.29 23.57
CA ARG A 89 -11.11 -13.96 22.95
C ARG A 89 -10.97 -14.07 21.43
N ILE A 90 -11.46 -13.06 20.72
CA ILE A 90 -11.34 -13.00 19.26
C ILE A 90 -10.34 -11.92 18.89
N SER A 91 -9.40 -12.27 18.01
CA SER A 91 -8.40 -11.33 17.49
C SER A 91 -8.34 -11.39 15.97
N SER A 92 -7.96 -10.28 15.34
CA SER A 92 -7.84 -10.17 13.88
C SER A 92 -6.50 -9.52 13.51
N HIS A 93 -5.40 -10.01 14.07
CA HIS A 93 -4.07 -9.43 13.87
C HIS A 93 -3.69 -9.36 12.38
N GLY A 94 -3.21 -8.20 11.94
CA GLY A 94 -2.75 -7.99 10.56
C GLY A 94 -3.86 -7.73 9.53
N HIS A 95 -5.15 -7.68 9.93
CA HIS A 95 -6.27 -7.41 9.01
C HIS A 95 -6.05 -6.14 8.20
N ALA A 96 -5.60 -5.03 8.80
CA ALA A 96 -5.40 -3.76 8.10
C ALA A 96 -4.35 -3.85 6.97
N ARG A 97 -3.25 -4.60 7.20
CA ARG A 97 -2.21 -4.80 6.17
C ARG A 97 -2.75 -5.63 5.00
N LYS A 98 -3.50 -6.70 5.31
CA LYS A 98 -4.10 -7.54 4.27
C LYS A 98 -5.24 -6.79 3.56
N GLY A 99 -5.99 -5.98 4.31
CA GLY A 99 -7.09 -5.13 3.86
C GLY A 99 -6.63 -4.15 2.80
N GLU A 100 -5.46 -3.54 2.97
CA GLU A 100 -4.82 -2.71 1.94
C GLU A 100 -4.66 -3.46 0.60
N LEU A 101 -4.14 -4.69 0.64
CA LEU A 101 -3.92 -5.51 -0.56
C LEU A 101 -5.24 -5.87 -1.23
N THR A 102 -6.27 -6.21 -0.44
CA THR A 102 -7.60 -6.53 -0.94
C THR A 102 -8.30 -5.32 -1.53
N ALA A 103 -8.25 -4.17 -0.85
CA ALA A 103 -8.81 -2.91 -1.35
C ALA A 103 -8.18 -2.55 -2.69
N ARG A 104 -6.84 -2.57 -2.78
CA ARG A 104 -6.13 -2.32 -4.04
C ARG A 104 -6.57 -3.28 -5.14
N ARG A 105 -6.60 -4.58 -4.87
CA ARG A 105 -6.99 -5.59 -5.86
C ARG A 105 -8.41 -5.35 -6.37
N VAL A 106 -9.38 -5.27 -5.47
CA VAL A 106 -10.80 -5.13 -5.83
C VAL A 106 -11.03 -3.87 -6.64
N LEU A 107 -10.49 -2.73 -6.18
CA LEU A 107 -10.67 -1.45 -6.86
C LEU A 107 -9.97 -1.42 -8.23
N TYR A 108 -8.80 -2.06 -8.36
CA TYR A 108 -8.15 -2.21 -9.67
C TYR A 108 -8.97 -3.06 -10.63
N GLU A 109 -9.51 -4.19 -10.18
CA GLU A 109 -10.41 -5.06 -10.96
C GLU A 109 -11.67 -4.32 -11.44
N HIS A 110 -12.15 -3.34 -10.66
CA HIS A 110 -13.31 -2.50 -10.99
C HIS A 110 -12.96 -1.26 -11.82
N GLY A 111 -11.69 -1.10 -12.22
CA GLY A 111 -11.27 0.04 -13.05
C GLY A 111 -11.29 1.38 -12.32
N ILE A 112 -11.23 1.38 -10.98
CA ILE A 112 -11.11 2.61 -10.20
C ILE A 112 -9.74 3.25 -10.50
N PRO A 113 -9.65 4.57 -10.77
CA PRO A 113 -8.41 5.18 -11.19
C PRO A 113 -7.31 5.07 -10.11
N PHE A 114 -6.05 5.05 -10.55
CA PHE A 114 -4.90 4.73 -9.70
C PHE A 114 -4.81 5.58 -8.43
N LYS A 115 -4.99 6.89 -8.56
CA LYS A 115 -4.84 7.84 -7.45
C LYS A 115 -5.87 7.54 -6.35
N GLU A 116 -7.14 7.41 -6.71
CA GLU A 116 -8.25 7.16 -5.79
C GLU A 116 -8.17 5.77 -5.18
N ARG A 117 -7.79 4.78 -5.99
CA ARG A 117 -7.53 3.42 -5.50
C ARG A 117 -6.46 3.39 -4.41
N GLU A 118 -5.28 3.96 -4.67
CA GLU A 118 -4.18 3.93 -3.70
C GLU A 118 -4.49 4.75 -2.46
N TYR A 119 -5.27 5.82 -2.62
CA TYR A 119 -5.77 6.62 -1.50
C TYR A 119 -6.73 5.83 -0.59
N ILE A 120 -7.70 5.11 -1.16
CA ILE A 120 -8.60 4.22 -0.41
C ILE A 120 -7.79 3.09 0.25
N ALA A 121 -6.85 2.48 -0.46
CA ALA A 121 -5.99 1.44 0.10
C ALA A 121 -5.18 1.95 1.31
N ALA A 122 -4.70 3.20 1.26
CA ALA A 122 -4.02 3.85 2.38
C ALA A 122 -4.97 4.09 3.56
N LEU A 123 -6.19 4.60 3.34
CA LEU A 123 -7.18 4.76 4.41
C LEU A 123 -7.49 3.42 5.09
N VAL A 124 -7.72 2.35 4.31
CA VAL A 124 -7.91 0.98 4.84
C VAL A 124 -6.67 0.50 5.61
N ARG A 125 -5.45 0.78 5.11
CA ARG A 125 -4.22 0.36 5.78
C ARG A 125 -4.04 0.99 7.16
N TYR A 126 -4.43 2.26 7.30
CA TYR A 126 -4.14 3.09 8.46
C TYR A 126 -5.38 3.37 9.31
N HIS A 127 -6.56 2.82 9.03
CA HIS A 127 -7.82 3.16 9.73
C HIS A 127 -7.71 3.09 11.27
N GLY A 128 -6.95 2.14 11.82
CA GLY A 128 -6.72 2.03 13.26
C GLY A 128 -5.59 2.91 13.81
N LEU A 129 -4.78 3.56 12.97
CA LEU A 129 -3.65 4.38 13.39
C LEU A 129 -4.06 5.47 14.40
N PRO A 130 -5.16 6.22 14.21
CA PRO A 130 -5.57 7.25 15.17
C PRO A 130 -5.82 6.72 16.59
N LEU A 131 -6.26 5.47 16.73
CA LEU A 131 -6.55 4.86 18.03
C LEU A 131 -5.29 4.36 18.76
N TRP A 132 -4.23 4.05 18.01
CA TRP A 132 -3.09 3.28 18.49
C TRP A 132 -1.74 3.96 18.22
N ILE A 133 -1.72 5.21 17.74
CA ILE A 133 -0.49 5.92 17.37
C ILE A 133 0.50 6.03 18.53
N MET A 134 0.00 6.31 19.74
CA MET A 134 0.82 6.45 20.94
C MET A 134 1.39 5.12 21.44
N GLU A 135 0.89 3.99 20.96
CA GLU A 135 1.38 2.65 21.29
C GLU A 135 2.45 2.17 20.29
N LYS A 136 2.75 2.95 19.25
CA LYS A 136 3.80 2.63 18.27
C LYS A 136 5.18 2.94 18.84
N ARG A 137 6.12 2.01 18.63
CA ARG A 137 7.54 2.19 18.99
C ARG A 137 8.16 3.46 18.38
N ASN A 138 7.82 3.78 17.13
CA ASN A 138 8.21 5.02 16.47
C ASN A 138 6.94 5.69 15.92
N SER A 139 6.23 6.40 16.81
CA SER A 139 4.96 7.06 16.53
C SER A 139 5.12 8.13 15.46
N VAL A 140 6.12 9.02 15.55
CA VAL A 140 6.38 10.07 14.56
C VAL A 140 6.58 9.45 13.18
N LYS A 141 7.46 8.45 13.02
CA LYS A 141 7.68 7.83 11.70
C LYS A 141 6.41 7.19 11.16
N SER A 142 5.64 6.50 11.99
CA SER A 142 4.37 5.89 11.58
C SER A 142 3.35 6.92 11.12
N LEU A 143 3.29 8.07 11.81
CA LEU A 143 2.44 9.20 11.47
C LEU A 143 2.84 9.82 10.13
N LEU A 144 4.14 10.11 9.97
CA LEU A 144 4.66 10.71 8.76
C LEU A 144 4.50 9.77 7.55
N GLU A 145 4.72 8.46 7.70
CA GLU A 145 4.42 7.46 6.65
C GLU A 145 2.95 7.55 6.19
N ALA A 146 2.01 7.67 7.13
CA ALA A 146 0.59 7.79 6.81
C ALA A 146 0.27 9.12 6.12
N SER A 147 0.83 10.23 6.61
CA SER A 147 0.62 11.58 6.04
C SER A 147 1.06 11.69 4.58
N LEU A 148 2.08 10.90 4.18
CA LEU A 148 2.56 10.86 2.80
C LEU A 148 1.67 10.04 1.85
N ARG A 149 0.63 9.38 2.38
CA ARG A 149 -0.23 8.46 1.62
C ARG A 149 -1.71 8.81 1.68
N THR A 150 -2.16 9.52 2.71
CA THR A 150 -3.56 9.92 2.89
C THR A 150 -3.66 11.22 3.69
N ASP A 151 -4.81 11.90 3.61
CA ASP A 151 -5.12 13.08 4.43
C ASP A 151 -5.47 12.64 5.87
N MET A 152 -4.82 13.27 6.85
CA MET A 152 -4.99 12.91 8.26
C MET A 152 -6.37 13.26 8.81
N LYS A 153 -7.08 14.24 8.24
CA LYS A 153 -8.47 14.59 8.61
C LYS A 153 -9.45 13.53 8.15
N LEU A 154 -9.30 13.04 6.91
CA LEU A 154 -10.14 11.94 6.43
C LEU A 154 -9.86 10.66 7.22
N LEU A 155 -8.60 10.41 7.60
CA LEU A 155 -8.24 9.30 8.45
C LEU A 155 -8.82 9.42 9.88
N SER A 156 -8.77 10.61 10.46
CA SER A 156 -9.42 10.93 11.75
C SER A 156 -10.93 10.72 11.67
N LEU A 157 -11.58 11.21 10.62
CA LEU A 157 -13.02 11.06 10.42
C LEU A 157 -13.42 9.59 10.25
N LEU A 158 -12.62 8.79 9.53
CA LEU A 158 -12.82 7.34 9.43
C LEU A 158 -12.75 6.67 10.81
N ALA A 159 -11.73 6.98 11.61
CA ALA A 159 -11.57 6.40 12.94
C ALA A 159 -12.69 6.81 13.90
N ARG A 160 -13.20 8.05 13.80
CA ARG A 160 -14.37 8.50 14.57
C ARG A 160 -15.62 7.74 14.18
N ALA A 161 -15.84 7.50 12.88
CA ALA A 161 -16.95 6.70 12.41
C ALA A 161 -16.84 5.23 12.87
N ASP A 162 -15.65 4.63 12.82
CA ASP A 162 -15.36 3.30 13.38
C ASP A 162 -15.77 3.21 14.86
N VAL A 163 -15.27 4.14 15.68
CA VAL A 163 -15.56 4.17 17.13
C VAL A 163 -17.05 4.39 17.41
N ARG A 164 -17.72 5.27 16.65
CA ARG A 164 -19.16 5.54 16.83
C ARG A 164 -20.03 4.38 16.31
N GLY A 165 -19.56 3.64 15.30
CA GLY A 165 -20.21 2.46 14.75
C GLY A 165 -19.98 1.18 15.56
N ARG A 166 -19.67 1.30 16.85
CA ARG A 166 -19.28 0.20 17.75
C ARG A 166 -20.05 0.27 19.07
N VAL A 167 -20.46 -0.87 19.61
CA VAL A 167 -21.05 -0.96 20.96
C VAL A 167 -19.99 -1.49 21.93
N CYS A 168 -19.42 -0.59 22.74
CA CYS A 168 -18.40 -0.90 23.73
C CYS A 168 -18.47 0.05 24.95
N ALA A 169 -17.96 -0.40 26.09
CA ALA A 169 -18.00 0.38 27.34
C ALA A 169 -17.04 1.58 27.34
N ASP A 170 -15.96 1.52 26.56
CA ASP A 170 -14.87 2.49 26.53
C ASP A 170 -14.91 3.42 25.30
N GLN A 171 -16.05 3.52 24.62
CA GLN A 171 -16.22 4.32 23.40
C GLN A 171 -15.71 5.76 23.56
N ARG A 172 -15.99 6.42 24.69
CA ARG A 172 -15.53 7.78 24.97
C ARG A 172 -14.00 7.89 25.01
N LYS A 173 -13.34 6.92 25.65
CA LYS A 173 -11.88 6.87 25.73
C LYS A 173 -11.25 6.65 24.35
N LEU A 174 -11.91 5.89 23.47
CA LEU A 174 -11.47 5.71 22.09
C LEU A 174 -11.60 7.01 21.29
N LEU A 175 -12.67 7.79 21.50
CA LEU A 175 -12.81 9.12 20.88
C LEU A 175 -11.74 10.10 21.38
N ASP A 176 -11.44 10.11 22.69
CA ASP A 176 -10.37 10.94 23.25
C ASP A 176 -9.00 10.59 22.62
N ARG A 177 -8.76 9.31 22.28
CA ARG A 177 -7.55 8.90 21.53
C ARG A 177 -7.48 9.49 20.14
N VAL A 178 -8.61 9.58 19.44
CA VAL A 178 -8.66 10.25 18.14
C VAL A 178 -8.43 11.76 18.28
N ASP A 179 -8.94 12.39 19.35
CA ASP A 179 -8.63 13.80 19.64
C ASP A 179 -7.13 14.02 19.89
N PHE A 180 -6.47 13.10 20.61
CA PHE A 180 -5.01 13.14 20.77
C PHE A 180 -4.28 12.95 19.45
N PHE A 181 -4.77 12.08 18.56
CA PHE A 181 -4.21 11.92 17.22
C PHE A 181 -4.29 13.20 16.39
N ASP A 182 -5.41 13.92 16.46
CA ASP A 182 -5.57 15.19 15.74
C ASP A 182 -4.53 16.22 16.24
N ALA A 183 -4.42 16.40 17.56
CA ALA A 183 -3.42 17.29 18.15
C ALA A 183 -1.97 16.87 17.80
N TYR A 184 -1.72 15.56 17.75
CA TYR A 184 -0.40 15.04 17.40
C TYR A 184 -0.06 15.27 15.91
N CYS A 185 -1.05 15.19 15.01
CA CYS A 185 -0.88 15.59 13.61
C CYS A 185 -0.51 17.06 13.46
N GLU A 186 -1.13 17.95 14.26
CA GLU A 186 -0.81 19.38 14.27
C GLU A 186 0.61 19.63 14.77
N GLU A 187 1.01 18.99 15.87
CA GLU A 187 2.37 19.10 16.43
C GLU A 187 3.44 18.65 15.43
N GLN A 188 3.17 17.60 14.65
CA GLN A 188 4.10 17.06 13.66
C GLN A 188 4.00 17.73 12.28
N SER A 189 3.18 18.79 12.16
CA SER A 189 2.95 19.54 10.92
C SER A 189 2.49 18.66 9.76
N CYS A 190 1.53 17.75 10.03
CA CYS A 190 1.00 16.83 9.03
C CYS A 190 -0.54 16.72 9.05
N TRP A 191 -1.24 17.65 9.70
CA TRP A 191 -2.70 17.67 9.76
C TRP A 191 -3.36 18.23 8.49
N HIS A 192 -2.86 19.36 8.00
CA HIS A 192 -3.44 20.05 6.86
C HIS A 192 -2.92 19.56 5.51
N GLU A 193 -1.65 19.15 5.48
CA GLU A 193 -0.95 18.70 4.31
C GLU A 193 0.00 17.56 4.69
N PRO A 194 0.40 16.70 3.74
CA PRO A 194 1.48 15.74 3.96
C PRO A 194 2.75 16.42 4.49
N ARG A 195 3.51 15.73 5.35
CA ARG A 195 4.78 16.27 5.84
C ARG A 195 5.72 16.60 4.69
N VAL A 196 6.20 17.84 4.66
CA VAL A 196 7.22 18.30 3.72
C VAL A 196 8.62 18.02 4.28
N PHE A 197 9.49 17.51 3.42
CA PHE A 197 10.91 17.31 3.71
C PHE A 197 11.73 18.27 2.83
N ALA A 198 12.88 18.74 3.34
CA ALA A 198 13.70 19.73 2.63
C ALA A 198 14.19 19.24 1.26
N THR A 199 14.50 17.94 1.14
CA THR A 199 14.90 17.31 -0.11
C THR A 199 14.40 15.86 -0.17
N ASP A 200 14.37 15.30 -1.37
CA ASP A 200 14.13 13.87 -1.58
C ASP A 200 15.12 12.97 -0.83
N ASN A 201 16.39 13.39 -0.73
CA ASN A 201 17.41 12.68 0.03
C ASN A 201 17.14 12.74 1.55
N ALA A 202 16.67 13.88 2.07
CA ALA A 202 16.25 14.01 3.46
C ALA A 202 15.07 13.09 3.80
N LYS A 203 14.03 13.09 2.95
CA LYS A 203 12.88 12.18 3.05
C LYS A 203 13.34 10.73 3.05
N PHE A 204 14.10 10.32 2.03
CA PHE A 204 14.61 8.95 1.92
C PHE A 204 15.42 8.54 3.16
N THR A 205 16.37 9.39 3.58
CA THR A 205 17.23 9.16 4.74
C THR A 205 16.43 9.00 6.03
N TYR A 206 15.41 9.84 6.25
CA TYR A 206 14.54 9.77 7.42
C TYR A 206 13.86 8.39 7.54
N PHE A 207 13.28 7.88 6.45
CA PHE A 207 12.58 6.59 6.48
C PHE A 207 13.53 5.37 6.49
N HIS A 208 14.77 5.51 6.03
CA HIS A 208 15.75 4.41 5.97
C HIS A 208 16.71 4.33 7.17
N LYS A 209 16.80 5.37 8.01
CA LYS A 209 17.57 5.34 9.27
C LYS A 209 16.64 5.29 10.47
N GLU A 210 16.92 4.45 11.48
CA GLU A 210 16.03 4.23 12.62
C GLU A 210 15.79 5.53 13.42
N ASP A 211 16.87 6.27 13.72
CA ASP A 211 16.88 7.42 14.65
C ASP A 211 17.13 8.78 13.96
N ALA A 212 16.77 8.92 12.68
CA ALA A 212 16.90 10.20 11.99
C ALA A 212 15.82 11.21 12.44
N HIS A 213 16.21 12.48 12.64
CA HIS A 213 15.27 13.56 12.85
C HIS A 213 14.58 13.95 11.52
N PRO A 214 13.27 14.27 11.49
CA PRO A 214 12.56 14.65 10.26
C PRO A 214 13.19 15.82 9.50
N ASP A 215 13.77 16.78 10.23
CA ASP A 215 14.40 17.98 9.65
C ASP A 215 15.91 17.82 9.38
N TYR A 216 16.45 16.62 9.55
CA TYR A 216 17.85 16.35 9.21
C TYR A 216 18.07 16.38 7.70
N ILE A 217 18.96 17.25 7.24
CA ILE A 217 19.37 17.35 5.84
C ILE A 217 20.71 16.63 5.66
N PRO A 218 20.75 15.44 5.02
CA PRO A 218 21.99 14.75 4.73
C PRO A 218 22.80 15.53 3.68
N PHE A 219 24.13 15.47 3.81
CA PHE A 219 25.03 15.86 2.72
C PHE A 219 24.80 14.95 1.50
N ASP A 220 24.74 15.53 0.31
CA ASP A 220 24.54 14.78 -0.93
C ASP A 220 25.88 14.27 -1.47
N ASP A 221 26.18 13.01 -1.19
CA ASP A 221 27.37 12.30 -1.67
C ASP A 221 27.04 11.13 -2.60
N LEU A 222 25.87 11.19 -3.25
CA LEU A 222 25.38 10.15 -4.16
C LEU A 222 26.26 10.08 -5.43
N ARG A 223 26.60 8.86 -5.86
CA ARG A 223 27.61 8.61 -6.91
C ARG A 223 27.06 8.20 -8.26
N SER A 224 25.90 7.55 -8.27
CA SER A 224 25.25 7.05 -9.49
C SER A 224 23.75 7.03 -9.30
N THR A 225 22.99 6.77 -10.37
CA THR A 225 21.54 6.57 -10.30
C THR A 225 21.18 5.16 -10.74
N VAL A 226 20.44 4.43 -9.89
CA VAL A 226 19.81 3.16 -10.26
C VAL A 226 18.33 3.41 -10.54
N VAL A 227 17.92 3.13 -11.78
CA VAL A 227 16.51 3.19 -12.20
C VAL A 227 15.91 1.81 -12.06
N MET A 228 15.09 1.60 -11.03
CA MET A 228 14.52 0.31 -10.69
C MET A 228 13.04 0.26 -11.06
N LEU A 229 12.68 -0.66 -11.94
CA LEU A 229 11.31 -0.83 -12.41
C LEU A 229 10.53 -1.71 -11.43
N CYS A 230 9.25 -1.39 -11.27
CA CYS A 230 8.28 -2.11 -10.46
C CYS A 230 7.00 -2.30 -11.27
N GLY A 231 6.42 -3.49 -11.27
CA GLY A 231 5.16 -3.76 -11.95
C GLY A 231 4.98 -5.23 -12.26
N LEU A 232 3.73 -5.66 -12.38
CA LEU A 232 3.38 -7.02 -12.73
C LEU A 232 3.96 -7.41 -14.11
N PRO A 233 4.18 -8.70 -14.40
CA PRO A 233 4.46 -9.17 -15.76
C PRO A 233 3.37 -8.69 -16.73
N GLY A 234 3.76 -8.24 -17.92
CA GLY A 234 2.81 -7.75 -18.93
C GLY A 234 2.41 -6.29 -18.82
N MET A 235 2.92 -5.53 -17.84
CA MET A 235 2.64 -4.08 -17.71
C MET A 235 3.45 -3.18 -18.66
N GLY A 236 4.28 -3.73 -19.55
CA GLY A 236 5.07 -2.90 -20.49
C GLY A 236 6.40 -2.34 -19.96
N LYS A 237 6.98 -2.93 -18.89
CA LYS A 237 8.30 -2.51 -18.35
C LYS A 237 9.39 -2.42 -19.42
N ASP A 238 9.54 -3.45 -20.25
CA ASP A 238 10.58 -3.51 -21.28
C ASP A 238 10.39 -2.42 -22.36
N LEU A 239 9.14 -2.14 -22.73
CA LEU A 239 8.80 -1.08 -23.67
C LEU A 239 9.17 0.30 -23.10
N TYR A 240 8.84 0.51 -21.83
CA TYR A 240 9.17 1.76 -21.12
C TYR A 240 10.69 1.97 -21.04
N ILE A 241 11.46 0.93 -20.69
CA ILE A 241 12.92 0.99 -20.67
C ILE A 241 13.47 1.35 -22.05
N LYS A 242 13.01 0.68 -23.11
CA LYS A 242 13.47 0.95 -24.48
C LYS A 242 13.18 2.39 -24.93
N LYS A 243 12.08 2.97 -24.48
CA LYS A 243 11.68 4.34 -24.83
C LYS A 243 12.45 5.40 -24.04
N HIS A 244 12.70 5.19 -22.75
CA HIS A 244 13.17 6.23 -21.84
C HIS A 244 14.62 6.07 -21.36
N TYR A 245 15.18 4.85 -21.40
CA TYR A 245 16.48 4.52 -20.82
C TYR A 245 17.32 3.60 -21.71
N SER A 246 17.16 3.69 -23.04
CA SER A 246 17.89 2.88 -24.02
C SER A 246 19.41 3.13 -24.03
N ASN A 247 19.84 4.27 -23.48
CA ASN A 247 21.25 4.67 -23.37
C ASN A 247 21.93 4.13 -22.10
N LEU A 248 21.19 3.53 -21.17
CA LEU A 248 21.75 2.97 -19.93
C LEU A 248 21.95 1.46 -20.05
N PRO A 249 23.01 0.89 -19.44
CA PRO A 249 23.10 -0.55 -19.28
C PRO A 249 21.91 -1.06 -18.46
N MET A 250 21.38 -2.23 -18.84
CA MET A 250 20.24 -2.85 -18.17
C MET A 250 20.64 -4.21 -17.58
N LEU A 251 20.34 -4.38 -16.30
CA LEU A 251 20.41 -5.66 -15.60
C LEU A 251 18.97 -6.17 -15.39
N SER A 252 18.67 -7.34 -15.94
CA SER A 252 17.34 -7.96 -15.85
C SER A 252 17.40 -9.35 -15.22
N LEU A 253 16.66 -9.55 -14.13
CA LEU A 253 16.55 -10.87 -13.49
C LEU A 253 15.91 -11.90 -14.44
N ASP A 254 14.95 -11.49 -15.25
CA ASP A 254 14.30 -12.39 -16.21
C ASP A 254 15.20 -12.69 -17.41
N ALA A 255 16.09 -11.77 -17.81
CA ALA A 255 17.13 -12.06 -18.81
C ALA A 255 18.15 -13.08 -18.27
N ILE A 256 18.60 -12.92 -17.02
CA ILE A 256 19.50 -13.88 -16.35
C ILE A 256 18.85 -15.27 -16.29
N ARG A 257 17.60 -15.37 -15.83
CA ARG A 257 16.87 -16.65 -15.79
C ARG A 257 16.79 -17.32 -17.15
N ARG A 258 16.48 -16.56 -18.20
CA ARG A 258 16.38 -17.07 -19.57
C ARG A 258 17.72 -17.55 -20.13
N ALA A 259 18.78 -16.74 -19.98
CA ALA A 259 20.12 -17.08 -20.47
C ALA A 259 20.63 -18.39 -19.86
N HIS A 260 20.27 -18.67 -18.61
CA HIS A 260 20.68 -19.87 -17.88
C HIS A 260 19.61 -20.99 -17.85
N LYS A 261 18.52 -20.87 -18.63
CA LYS A 261 17.42 -21.85 -18.72
C LYS A 261 16.84 -22.26 -17.36
N LEU A 262 16.77 -21.31 -16.43
CA LEU A 262 16.31 -21.54 -15.06
C LEU A 262 14.79 -21.57 -15.01
N LYS A 263 14.23 -22.60 -14.38
CA LYS A 263 12.78 -22.68 -14.19
C LYS A 263 12.33 -21.70 -13.08
N PRO A 264 11.25 -20.92 -13.30
CA PRO A 264 10.79 -19.92 -12.33
C PRO A 264 10.27 -20.50 -11.00
N ASP A 265 9.89 -21.77 -10.97
CA ASP A 265 9.34 -22.50 -9.83
C ASP A 265 10.43 -23.21 -8.99
N ASP A 266 11.69 -23.17 -9.42
CA ASP A 266 12.82 -23.73 -8.68
C ASP A 266 13.42 -22.66 -7.74
N ALA A 267 13.28 -22.90 -6.43
CA ALA A 267 13.79 -22.01 -5.38
C ALA A 267 15.32 -21.90 -5.39
N SER A 268 16.04 -22.98 -5.70
CA SER A 268 17.50 -23.00 -5.76
C SER A 268 18.01 -22.19 -6.94
N ALA A 269 17.39 -22.38 -8.11
CA ALA A 269 17.66 -21.62 -9.31
C ALA A 269 17.36 -20.12 -9.13
N THR A 270 16.28 -19.81 -8.41
CA THR A 270 15.93 -18.42 -8.06
C THR A 270 16.98 -17.78 -7.16
N GLY A 271 17.44 -18.48 -6.14
CA GLY A 271 18.51 -18.01 -5.25
C GLY A 271 19.81 -17.74 -6.02
N TRP A 272 20.20 -18.63 -6.91
CA TRP A 272 21.38 -18.47 -7.76
C TRP A 272 21.27 -17.25 -8.68
N ALA A 273 20.14 -17.09 -9.38
CA ALA A 273 19.91 -15.93 -10.26
C ALA A 273 19.99 -14.60 -9.50
N VAL A 274 19.46 -14.56 -8.27
CA VAL A 274 19.54 -13.37 -7.40
C VAL A 274 20.99 -13.07 -7.00
N GLN A 275 21.81 -14.08 -6.69
CA GLN A 275 23.21 -13.87 -6.35
C GLN A 275 24.03 -13.35 -7.54
N LEU A 276 23.87 -13.97 -8.72
CA LEU A 276 24.53 -13.49 -9.94
C LEU A 276 24.12 -12.04 -10.27
N ALA A 277 22.84 -11.71 -10.11
CA ALA A 277 22.34 -10.36 -10.32
C ALA A 277 22.94 -9.35 -9.31
N LYS A 278 23.15 -9.75 -8.04
CA LYS A 278 23.87 -8.94 -7.05
C LYS A 278 25.32 -8.70 -7.44
N GLU A 279 26.00 -9.71 -7.95
CA GLU A 279 27.40 -9.59 -8.40
C GLU A 279 27.53 -8.61 -9.57
N GLN A 280 26.71 -8.78 -10.62
CA GLN A 280 26.68 -7.86 -11.75
C GLN A 280 26.30 -6.43 -11.34
N ALA A 281 25.33 -6.25 -10.43
CA ALA A 281 24.98 -4.93 -9.92
C ALA A 281 26.17 -4.27 -9.20
N ARG A 282 26.93 -5.02 -8.39
CA ARG A 282 28.11 -4.49 -7.67
C ARG A 282 29.19 -4.00 -8.62
N GLU A 283 29.33 -4.56 -9.81
CA GLU A 283 30.30 -4.08 -10.80
C GLU A 283 29.97 -2.65 -11.25
N PHE A 284 28.72 -2.37 -11.61
CA PHE A 284 28.27 -1.02 -11.96
C PHE A 284 28.40 -0.06 -10.76
N LEU A 285 27.94 -0.49 -9.59
CA LEU A 285 27.94 0.32 -8.37
C LEU A 285 29.35 0.71 -7.91
N ARG A 286 30.33 -0.21 -7.98
CA ARG A 286 31.73 0.08 -7.66
C ARG A 286 32.35 1.12 -8.60
N LYS A 287 31.95 1.12 -9.87
CA LYS A 287 32.38 2.08 -10.88
C LYS A 287 31.67 3.44 -10.77
N GLY A 288 30.61 3.54 -9.96
CA GLY A 288 29.74 4.73 -9.96
C GLY A 288 28.93 4.87 -11.26
N GLU A 289 28.69 3.77 -11.97
CA GLU A 289 27.96 3.77 -13.23
C GLU A 289 26.45 3.69 -12.97
N SER A 290 25.66 4.50 -13.68
CA SER A 290 24.19 4.47 -13.59
C SER A 290 23.63 3.37 -14.48
N PHE A 291 22.61 2.64 -14.02
CA PHE A 291 22.05 1.50 -14.75
C PHE A 291 20.57 1.29 -14.44
N VAL A 292 19.91 0.51 -15.31
CA VAL A 292 18.52 0.09 -15.15
C VAL A 292 18.46 -1.27 -14.46
N TRP A 293 17.67 -1.39 -13.40
CA TRP A 293 17.35 -2.64 -12.73
C TRP A 293 15.92 -3.08 -13.09
N ASN A 294 15.81 -4.09 -13.97
CA ASN A 294 14.54 -4.59 -14.47
C ASN A 294 14.15 -5.92 -13.81
N ALA A 295 13.16 -5.85 -12.92
CA ALA A 295 12.51 -7.00 -12.32
C ALA A 295 11.04 -6.65 -12.03
N THR A 296 10.26 -7.60 -11.50
CA THR A 296 8.87 -7.34 -11.12
C THR A 296 8.76 -6.45 -9.88
N ASN A 297 9.56 -6.70 -8.84
CA ASN A 297 9.66 -5.86 -7.64
C ASN A 297 8.31 -5.49 -6.99
N ILE A 298 7.39 -6.45 -6.95
CA ILE A 298 5.98 -6.24 -6.60
C ILE A 298 5.70 -6.18 -5.09
N THR A 299 6.67 -6.50 -4.24
CA THR A 299 6.55 -6.39 -2.77
C THR A 299 7.59 -5.42 -2.24
N ARG A 300 7.30 -4.77 -1.10
CA ARG A 300 8.26 -3.91 -0.38
C ARG A 300 9.51 -4.70 -0.01
N GLN A 301 9.37 -5.95 0.45
CA GLN A 301 10.51 -6.80 0.80
C GLN A 301 11.46 -7.04 -0.38
N MET A 302 10.93 -7.33 -1.57
CA MET A 302 11.74 -7.50 -2.78
C MET A 302 12.49 -6.20 -3.13
N ARG A 303 11.83 -5.05 -3.04
CA ARG A 303 12.45 -3.74 -3.30
C ARG A 303 13.52 -3.42 -2.28
N THR A 304 13.24 -3.58 -0.98
CA THR A 304 14.18 -3.29 0.11
C THR A 304 15.50 -4.04 -0.07
N GLN A 305 15.46 -5.32 -0.46
CA GLN A 305 16.69 -6.08 -0.72
C GLN A 305 17.62 -5.42 -1.74
N TRP A 306 17.07 -4.80 -2.78
CA TRP A 306 17.84 -4.11 -3.81
C TRP A 306 18.19 -2.68 -3.40
N ILE A 307 17.24 -1.97 -2.78
CA ILE A 307 17.44 -0.63 -2.23
C ILE A 307 18.64 -0.64 -1.27
N ASP A 308 18.69 -1.57 -0.31
CA ASP A 308 19.77 -1.66 0.68
C ASP A 308 21.13 -1.88 0.00
N LEU A 309 21.17 -2.72 -1.06
CA LEU A 309 22.37 -2.91 -1.86
C LEU A 309 22.79 -1.60 -2.54
N PHE A 310 21.86 -0.86 -3.15
CA PHE A 310 22.17 0.37 -3.87
C PHE A 310 22.60 1.50 -2.92
N VAL A 311 21.96 1.61 -1.76
CA VAL A 311 22.32 2.57 -0.69
C VAL A 311 23.73 2.31 -0.16
N ALA A 312 24.13 1.05 0.02
CA ALA A 312 25.47 0.71 0.50
C ALA A 312 26.60 1.23 -0.41
N TYR A 313 26.30 1.50 -1.68
CA TYR A 313 27.22 2.10 -2.66
C TYR A 313 26.94 3.58 -2.96
N LYS A 314 26.09 4.24 -2.14
CA LYS A 314 25.70 5.64 -2.30
C LYS A 314 25.03 5.92 -3.65
N ALA A 315 24.23 4.99 -4.16
CA ALA A 315 23.47 5.24 -5.37
C ALA A 315 22.15 5.97 -5.06
N ARG A 316 21.82 6.97 -5.87
CA ARG A 316 20.49 7.56 -5.95
C ARG A 316 19.53 6.52 -6.53
N ILE A 317 18.39 6.34 -5.90
CA ILE A 317 17.41 5.33 -6.30
C ILE A 317 16.18 6.03 -6.89
N LYS A 318 15.85 5.66 -8.13
CA LYS A 318 14.62 6.06 -8.81
C LYS A 318 13.76 4.82 -9.02
N LEU A 319 12.62 4.74 -8.33
CA LEU A 319 11.61 3.71 -8.56
C LEU A 319 10.65 4.16 -9.65
N ILE A 320 10.36 3.28 -10.60
CA ILE A 320 9.34 3.53 -11.62
C ILE A 320 8.32 2.39 -11.54
N TYR A 321 7.14 2.72 -11.04
CA TYR A 321 6.00 1.83 -11.03
C TYR A 321 5.27 1.94 -12.37
N ILE A 322 5.03 0.80 -13.01
CA ILE A 322 4.33 0.74 -14.29
C ILE A 322 3.08 -0.12 -14.13
N GLU A 323 1.96 0.45 -14.53
CA GLU A 323 0.65 -0.19 -14.55
C GLU A 323 -0.13 0.23 -15.80
N VAL A 324 -1.06 -0.63 -16.22
CA VAL A 324 -2.08 -0.32 -17.21
C VAL A 324 -3.45 -0.73 -16.65
N PRO A 325 -4.59 -0.29 -17.21
CA PRO A 325 -5.91 -0.74 -16.75
C PRO A 325 -6.05 -2.27 -16.70
N TYR A 326 -6.82 -2.78 -15.73
CA TYR A 326 -6.94 -4.23 -15.47
C TYR A 326 -7.27 -5.08 -16.71
N HIS A 327 -8.26 -4.64 -17.50
CA HIS A 327 -8.63 -5.36 -18.74
C HIS A 327 -7.54 -5.32 -19.80
N GLU A 328 -6.79 -4.22 -19.88
CA GLU A 328 -5.65 -4.10 -20.79
C GLU A 328 -4.50 -4.99 -20.35
N TRP A 329 -4.23 -5.09 -19.04
CA TRP A 329 -3.21 -5.98 -18.49
C TRP A 329 -3.48 -7.45 -18.83
N LEU A 330 -4.73 -7.89 -18.68
CA LEU A 330 -5.14 -9.25 -19.06
C LEU A 330 -4.93 -9.50 -20.55
N LYS A 331 -5.33 -8.56 -21.40
CA LYS A 331 -5.14 -8.64 -22.86
C LYS A 331 -3.65 -8.70 -23.22
N GLN A 332 -2.85 -7.78 -22.70
CA GLN A 332 -1.41 -7.73 -22.94
C GLN A 332 -0.71 -9.01 -22.52
N ASN A 333 -1.09 -9.65 -21.41
CA ASN A 333 -0.47 -10.91 -21.03
C ASN A 333 -0.80 -12.06 -21.99
N ASN A 334 -2.03 -12.12 -22.50
CA ASN A 334 -2.46 -13.16 -23.44
C ASN A 334 -1.75 -13.05 -24.79
N ASP A 335 -1.41 -11.83 -25.22
CA ASP A 335 -0.77 -11.56 -26.50
C ASP A 335 0.78 -11.75 -26.48
N ARG A 336 1.37 -12.14 -25.33
CA ARG A 336 2.83 -12.30 -25.18
C ARG A 336 3.30 -13.67 -25.64
N GLU A 337 4.48 -13.68 -26.28
CA GLU A 337 5.23 -14.91 -26.63
C GLU A 337 5.38 -15.87 -25.43
N TYR A 338 5.60 -15.30 -24.24
CA TYR A 338 5.67 -16.03 -22.98
C TYR A 338 4.58 -15.53 -22.02
N ALA A 339 3.34 -15.91 -22.30
CA ALA A 339 2.20 -15.60 -21.44
C ALA A 339 2.35 -16.26 -20.05
N VAL A 340 2.07 -15.48 -18.99
CA VAL A 340 2.04 -16.01 -17.63
C VAL A 340 0.66 -16.64 -17.37
N PRO A 341 0.56 -17.84 -16.79
CA PRO A 341 -0.74 -18.44 -16.48
C PRO A 341 -1.61 -17.51 -15.63
N GLN A 342 -2.91 -17.43 -15.93
CA GLN A 342 -3.82 -16.50 -15.24
C GLN A 342 -3.85 -16.69 -13.71
N SER A 343 -3.75 -17.93 -13.24
CA SER A 343 -3.63 -18.24 -11.80
C SER A 343 -2.37 -17.67 -11.17
N ALA A 344 -1.25 -17.63 -11.91
CA ALA A 344 -0.02 -16.98 -11.46
C ALA A 344 -0.15 -15.45 -11.49
N MET A 345 -0.78 -14.87 -12.51
CA MET A 345 -1.07 -13.43 -12.56
C MET A 345 -1.88 -12.98 -11.35
N PHE A 346 -2.97 -13.67 -11.04
CA PHE A 346 -3.83 -13.34 -9.89
C PHE A 346 -3.07 -13.44 -8.56
N ARG A 347 -2.25 -14.50 -8.38
CA ARG A 347 -1.38 -14.63 -7.19
C ARG A 347 -0.35 -13.49 -7.06
N LEU A 348 0.16 -12.97 -8.18
CA LEU A 348 1.07 -11.82 -8.16
C LEU A 348 0.31 -10.53 -7.82
N LEU A 349 -0.87 -10.31 -8.39
CA LEU A 349 -1.73 -9.17 -8.10
C LEU A 349 -2.12 -9.12 -6.60
N GLN A 350 -2.45 -10.26 -6.01
CA GLN A 350 -2.77 -10.36 -4.58
C GLN A 350 -1.61 -9.94 -3.65
N LYS A 351 -0.37 -9.95 -4.14
CA LYS A 351 0.84 -9.59 -3.38
C LYS A 351 1.35 -8.19 -3.74
N LEU A 352 0.68 -7.47 -4.63
CA LEU A 352 1.15 -6.20 -5.13
C LEU A 352 1.08 -5.11 -4.04
N GLU A 353 2.26 -4.70 -3.60
CA GLU A 353 2.49 -3.50 -2.79
C GLU A 353 3.08 -2.42 -3.72
N VAL A 354 2.29 -1.38 -4.05
CA VAL A 354 2.76 -0.24 -4.85
C VAL A 354 3.86 0.51 -4.08
N PRO A 355 4.96 0.92 -4.74
CA PRO A 355 6.04 1.63 -4.06
C PRO A 355 5.54 2.96 -3.49
N SER A 356 5.74 3.18 -2.20
CA SER A 356 5.43 4.46 -1.55
C SER A 356 6.52 5.48 -1.85
N ILE A 357 6.17 6.77 -1.90
CA ILE A 357 7.08 7.87 -2.26
C ILE A 357 8.31 8.01 -1.36
N TYR A 358 8.28 7.42 -0.17
CA TYR A 358 9.39 7.40 0.78
C TYR A 358 10.30 6.17 0.67
N GLU A 359 9.99 5.20 -0.19
CA GLU A 359 10.83 4.00 -0.41
C GLU A 359 12.10 4.30 -1.22
N ALA A 360 12.16 5.43 -1.92
CA ALA A 360 13.31 5.82 -2.73
C ALA A 360 13.49 7.34 -2.74
N HIS A 361 14.59 7.79 -3.34
CA HIS A 361 14.84 9.22 -3.53
C HIS A 361 13.79 9.79 -4.49
N GLU A 362 13.48 9.08 -5.56
CA GLU A 362 12.42 9.44 -6.50
C GLU A 362 11.52 8.24 -6.77
N VAL A 363 10.20 8.47 -6.80
CA VAL A 363 9.21 7.45 -7.20
C VAL A 363 8.32 8.06 -8.28
N VAL A 364 8.23 7.37 -9.43
CA VAL A 364 7.41 7.76 -10.56
C VAL A 364 6.34 6.70 -10.80
N TYR A 365 5.09 7.13 -10.92
CA TYR A 365 3.96 6.29 -11.29
C TYR A 365 3.65 6.53 -12.77
N HIS A 366 3.82 5.49 -13.60
CA HIS A 366 3.42 5.46 -15.00
C HIS A 366 2.21 4.53 -15.12
N VAL A 367 1.01 5.12 -15.09
CA VAL A 367 -0.27 4.43 -14.89
C VAL A 367 -1.30 4.82 -15.93
#